data_AF-A0AAJ8MC28-F1
#
_entry.id   AF-A0AAJ8MC28-F1
#
_cell.length_a   1.000
_cell.length_b   1.000
_cell.length_c   1.000
_cell.angle_alpha   90.00
_cell.angle_beta   90.00
_cell.angle_gamma   90.00
#
_symmetry.space_group_name_H-M   'P 1'
#
loop_
_entity.id
_entity.type
_entity.pdbx_description
1 polymer ?
#
loop_
_entity_poly.entity_id
_entity_poly.type
_entity_poly.pdbx_seq_one_letter_code
_entity_poly.pdbx_strand_id
1 'polypeptide(L)'
;MCSFTNFSSLLACMAILPYALAVKGTVKVNFPSDSISQLVDDASAQPQVGESREFKFDEVSQVWNFYWKGPPVNYLGASTPSVSSSAVRSSSSSARSPEETGLAGNSQIPWMQTCHVSVDDQFDHDVEFTLRLQQAGFEGPKDQHATIKCDQAICLLPEGVECEDPYAIPYVDSMNSADV
;
A
#
# COMPACT_ATOMS: atom_id res chain seq x y z
N MET A 1 -69.64 42.94 6.45
CA MET A 1 -68.19 42.91 6.16
C MET A 1 -67.44 42.69 7.46
N CYS A 2 -66.75 41.55 7.58
CA CYS A 2 -65.66 41.19 8.51
C CYS A 2 -65.28 39.76 8.09
N SER A 3 -64.55 39.63 6.98
CA SER A 3 -63.10 39.37 6.91
C SER A 3 -62.73 37.94 7.33
N PHE A 4 -62.34 37.17 6.32
CA PHE A 4 -61.76 35.83 6.39
C PHE A 4 -60.44 35.85 7.16
N THR A 5 -60.14 34.76 7.88
CA THR A 5 -58.76 34.23 7.93
C THR A 5 -58.79 32.72 8.20
N ASN A 6 -58.56 31.97 7.12
CA ASN A 6 -58.18 30.56 7.12
C ASN A 6 -56.87 30.39 7.88
N PHE A 7 -56.85 29.59 8.94
CA PHE A 7 -55.61 29.04 9.48
C PHE A 7 -55.28 27.76 8.71
N SER A 8 -54.58 27.92 7.59
CA SER A 8 -53.90 26.81 6.91
C SER A 8 -52.79 26.32 7.83
N SER A 9 -52.98 25.13 8.39
CA SER A 9 -51.93 24.38 9.07
C SER A 9 -50.87 24.00 8.02
N LEU A 10 -49.77 24.74 7.99
CA LEU A 10 -48.55 24.34 7.28
C LEU A 10 -47.93 23.18 8.07
N LEU A 11 -48.25 21.95 7.67
CA LEU A 11 -47.38 20.81 7.95
C LEU A 11 -46.04 21.11 7.28
N ALA A 12 -45.08 21.60 8.07
CA ALA A 12 -43.68 21.54 7.69
C ALA A 12 -43.30 20.05 7.71
N CYS A 13 -43.47 19.37 6.58
CA CYS A 13 -42.74 18.15 6.30
C CYS A 13 -41.26 18.50 6.30
N MET A 14 -40.64 18.51 7.48
CA MET A 14 -39.21 18.29 7.60
C MET A 14 -38.98 16.86 7.12
N ALA A 15 -38.88 16.71 5.79
CA ALA A 15 -38.19 15.60 5.20
C ALA A 15 -36.76 15.73 5.71
N ILE A 16 -36.48 15.05 6.83
CA ILE A 16 -35.14 14.68 7.21
C ILE A 16 -34.72 13.75 6.08
N LEU A 17 -34.15 14.32 5.01
CA LEU A 17 -33.35 13.55 4.07
C LEU A 17 -32.35 12.83 4.97
N PRO A 18 -32.33 11.49 4.97
CA PRO A 18 -31.22 10.81 5.60
C PRO A 18 -29.99 11.35 4.88
N TYR A 19 -29.15 12.09 5.61
CA TYR A 19 -27.77 12.32 5.20
C TYR A 19 -27.11 10.94 5.24
N ALA A 20 -27.44 10.10 4.27
CA ALA A 20 -26.60 9.00 3.89
C ALA A 20 -25.38 9.69 3.29
N LEU A 21 -24.39 9.97 4.13
CA LEU A 21 -23.06 10.30 3.67
C LEU A 21 -22.64 9.10 2.82
N ALA A 22 -22.71 9.29 1.51
CA ALA A 22 -22.35 8.26 0.57
C ALA A 22 -20.83 8.20 0.60
N VAL A 23 -20.28 7.14 1.19
CA VAL A 23 -18.85 6.90 1.17
C VAL A 23 -18.38 6.92 -0.27
N LYS A 24 -17.45 7.82 -0.57
CA LYS A 24 -16.95 8.00 -1.93
C LYS A 24 -15.61 8.70 -1.91
N GLY A 25 -14.59 8.04 -2.39
CA GLY A 25 -13.29 8.66 -2.56
C GLY A 25 -12.21 7.65 -2.89
N THR A 26 -10.99 8.15 -2.97
CA THR A 26 -9.80 7.36 -3.28
C THR A 26 -8.76 7.60 -2.21
N VAL A 27 -8.30 6.52 -1.57
CA VAL A 27 -7.09 6.55 -0.75
C VAL A 27 -5.91 6.26 -1.66
N LYS A 28 -4.98 7.20 -1.79
CA LYS A 28 -3.74 7.03 -2.53
C LYS A 28 -2.58 6.78 -1.57
N VAL A 29 -1.80 5.74 -1.82
CA VAL A 29 -0.61 5.40 -1.02
C VAL A 29 0.62 5.46 -1.91
N ASN A 30 1.57 6.34 -1.59
CA ASN A 30 2.85 6.46 -2.26
C ASN A 30 3.88 5.56 -1.58
N PHE A 31 4.60 4.80 -2.39
CA PHE A 31 5.62 3.86 -1.95
C PHE A 31 7.02 4.42 -2.25
N PRO A 32 8.00 4.21 -1.35
CA PRO A 32 9.42 4.45 -1.65
C PRO A 32 9.83 3.76 -2.95
N SER A 33 10.66 4.42 -3.75
CA SER A 33 11.08 3.98 -5.10
C SER A 33 11.82 2.63 -5.12
N ASP A 34 12.28 2.17 -3.97
CA ASP A 34 13.03 0.93 -3.77
C ASP A 34 12.19 -0.14 -3.05
N SER A 35 10.99 0.18 -2.58
CA SER A 35 10.08 -0.79 -1.97
C SER A 35 9.17 -1.45 -3.01
N ILE A 36 8.61 -2.62 -2.67
CA ILE A 36 7.68 -3.35 -3.53
C ILE A 36 6.30 -3.38 -2.88
N SER A 37 5.26 -3.18 -3.69
CA SER A 37 3.88 -3.39 -3.26
C SER A 37 3.09 -4.30 -4.20
N GLN A 38 2.13 -5.04 -3.64
CA GLN A 38 1.30 -5.98 -4.38
C GLN A 38 -0.08 -6.08 -3.71
N LEU A 39 -1.16 -5.91 -4.46
CA LEU A 39 -2.52 -6.12 -3.94
C LEU A 39 -2.74 -7.60 -3.61
N VAL A 40 -3.39 -7.88 -2.47
CA VAL A 40 -3.68 -9.26 -2.04
C VAL A 40 -4.97 -9.77 -2.67
N ASP A 41 -5.97 -8.90 -2.78
CA ASP A 41 -7.34 -9.28 -3.18
C ASP A 41 -7.53 -9.42 -4.70
N ASP A 42 -6.49 -9.15 -5.48
CA ASP A 42 -6.49 -9.30 -6.94
C ASP A 42 -5.47 -10.37 -7.35
N ALA A 43 -5.97 -11.54 -7.76
CA ALA A 43 -5.16 -12.67 -8.19
C ALA A 43 -4.28 -12.37 -9.42
N SER A 44 -4.58 -11.31 -10.16
CA SER A 44 -3.80 -10.85 -11.30
C SER A 44 -2.78 -9.76 -10.95
N ALA A 45 -2.82 -9.24 -9.73
CA ALA A 45 -1.96 -8.14 -9.29
C ALA A 45 -0.48 -8.54 -9.33
N GLN A 46 0.25 -7.87 -10.21
CA GLN A 46 1.69 -7.97 -10.28
C GLN A 46 2.33 -7.12 -9.18
N PRO A 47 3.45 -7.58 -8.59
CA PRO A 47 4.28 -6.73 -7.77
C PRO A 47 4.75 -5.52 -8.58
N GLN A 48 4.72 -4.33 -7.98
CA GLN A 48 5.27 -3.13 -8.60
C GLN A 48 6.15 -2.37 -7.61
N VAL A 49 7.21 -1.78 -8.13
CA VAL A 49 8.28 -1.13 -7.37
C VAL A 49 7.95 0.35 -7.24
N GLY A 50 7.92 0.87 -6.01
CA GLY A 50 7.56 2.25 -5.72
C GLY A 50 6.19 2.65 -6.28
N GLU A 51 6.13 3.90 -6.76
CA GLU A 51 4.94 4.53 -7.32
C GLU A 51 3.78 4.66 -6.32
N SER A 52 2.58 4.96 -6.82
CA SER A 52 1.38 5.10 -6.03
C SER A 52 0.42 3.94 -6.28
N ARG A 53 -0.36 3.58 -5.25
CA ARG A 53 -1.53 2.72 -5.38
C ARG A 53 -2.78 3.50 -5.00
N GLU A 54 -3.84 3.31 -5.76
CA GLU A 54 -5.13 3.95 -5.54
C GLU A 54 -6.14 2.90 -5.10
N PHE A 55 -6.79 3.15 -3.97
CA PHE A 55 -7.81 2.31 -3.36
C PHE A 55 -9.12 3.08 -3.38
N LYS A 56 -10.04 2.65 -4.24
CA LYS A 56 -11.33 3.33 -4.40
C LYS A 56 -12.34 2.76 -3.43
N PHE A 57 -13.09 3.64 -2.78
CA PHE A 57 -14.14 3.29 -1.83
C PHE A 57 -15.48 3.82 -2.31
N ASP A 58 -16.48 2.95 -2.30
CA ASP A 58 -17.90 3.27 -2.49
C ASP A 58 -18.78 2.78 -1.32
N GLU A 59 -18.21 2.08 -0.34
CA GLU A 59 -18.87 1.64 0.88
C GLU A 59 -17.90 1.51 2.08
N VAL A 60 -18.43 1.64 3.30
CA VAL A 60 -17.64 1.55 4.56
C VAL A 60 -17.09 0.14 4.81
N SER A 61 -17.81 -0.89 4.39
CA SER A 61 -17.42 -2.29 4.61
C SER A 61 -16.24 -2.75 3.76
N GLN A 62 -15.89 -1.98 2.73
CA GLN A 62 -14.79 -2.31 1.85
C GLN A 62 -13.46 -2.15 2.58
N VAL A 63 -12.60 -3.15 2.45
CA VAL A 63 -11.23 -3.11 2.96
C VAL A 63 -10.32 -3.59 1.85
N TRP A 64 -9.24 -2.85 1.61
CA TRP A 64 -8.23 -3.23 0.62
C TRP A 64 -6.98 -3.74 1.32
N ASN A 65 -6.49 -4.89 0.86
CA ASN A 65 -5.28 -5.49 1.39
C ASN A 65 -4.12 -5.38 0.39
N PHE A 66 -2.94 -4.99 0.87
CA PHE A 66 -1.72 -5.03 0.08
C PHE A 66 -0.53 -5.54 0.89
N TYR A 67 0.37 -6.25 0.20
CA TYR A 67 1.72 -6.49 0.70
C TYR A 67 2.60 -5.28 0.44
N TRP A 68 3.41 -4.94 1.43
CA TRP A 68 4.52 -4.01 1.32
C TRP A 68 5.80 -4.73 1.73
N LYS A 69 6.82 -4.61 0.89
CA LYS A 69 8.05 -5.37 0.97
C LYS A 69 9.24 -4.43 0.91
N GLY A 70 10.26 -4.77 1.68
CA GLY A 70 11.52 -4.05 1.66
C GLY A 70 12.23 -4.17 0.32
N PRO A 71 13.24 -3.30 0.08
CA PRO A 71 14.03 -3.37 -1.13
C PRO A 71 14.68 -4.74 -1.30
N PRO A 72 14.72 -5.30 -2.53
CA PRO A 72 15.45 -6.53 -2.78
C PRO A 72 16.93 -6.37 -2.44
N VAL A 73 17.51 -7.36 -1.78
CA VAL A 73 18.92 -7.31 -1.36
C VAL A 73 19.70 -8.44 -1.99
N ASN A 74 20.91 -8.11 -2.46
CA ASN A 74 21.81 -9.10 -3.02
C ASN A 74 22.53 -9.81 -1.86
N TYR A 75 22.13 -11.05 -1.57
CA TYR A 75 22.79 -11.85 -0.55
C TYR A 75 24.02 -12.54 -1.18
N LEU A 76 25.23 -12.10 -0.83
CA LEU A 76 26.48 -12.73 -1.28
C LEU A 76 26.80 -14.05 -0.55
N GLY A 77 25.90 -14.53 0.33
CA GLY A 77 26.12 -15.66 1.23
C GLY A 77 25.74 -17.04 0.72
N ALA A 78 25.73 -17.27 -0.60
CA ALA A 78 25.78 -18.62 -1.15
C ALA A 78 27.02 -18.72 -2.05
N SER A 79 28.18 -18.96 -1.43
CA SER A 79 29.34 -19.45 -2.16
C SER A 79 29.01 -20.84 -2.69
N THR A 80 28.39 -20.93 -3.86
CA THR A 80 28.45 -22.15 -4.66
C THR A 80 29.93 -22.39 -4.96
N PRO A 81 30.50 -23.57 -4.65
CA PRO A 81 31.88 -23.84 -5.03
C PRO A 81 31.92 -23.83 -6.56
N SER A 82 32.58 -22.80 -7.11
CA SER A 82 32.86 -22.70 -8.53
C SER A 82 33.80 -23.85 -8.87
N VAL A 83 33.23 -24.91 -9.45
CA VAL A 83 34.03 -25.93 -10.11
C VAL A 83 34.61 -25.26 -11.36
N SER A 84 35.84 -24.79 -11.18
CA SER A 84 36.67 -24.25 -12.23
C SER A 84 36.82 -25.30 -13.33
N SER A 85 36.22 -25.06 -14.50
CA SER A 85 36.51 -25.79 -15.73
C SER A 85 36.84 -24.77 -16.81
N SER A 86 38.14 -24.54 -16.94
CA SER A 86 38.77 -23.76 -18.01
C SER A 86 38.46 -24.37 -19.37
N ALA A 87 37.96 -23.59 -20.34
CA ALA A 87 38.32 -23.75 -21.76
C ALA A 87 37.75 -22.66 -22.70
N VAL A 88 38.68 -21.89 -23.28
CA VAL A 88 38.82 -21.59 -24.73
C VAL A 88 37.90 -20.56 -25.44
N ARG A 89 38.53 -19.40 -25.76
CA ARG A 89 38.57 -18.56 -26.99
C ARG A 89 37.31 -18.17 -27.81
N SER A 90 37.15 -16.84 -27.90
CA SER A 90 36.65 -15.89 -28.93
C SER A 90 35.98 -16.35 -30.25
N SER A 91 34.77 -15.82 -30.55
CA SER A 91 34.49 -14.78 -31.58
C SER A 91 33.05 -14.83 -32.15
N SER A 92 32.37 -13.67 -32.11
CA SER A 92 31.29 -13.15 -33.00
C SER A 92 30.09 -14.00 -33.43
N SER A 93 28.88 -13.57 -33.04
CA SER A 93 27.75 -13.33 -33.95
C SER A 93 26.58 -12.67 -33.21
N SER A 94 26.06 -11.60 -33.78
CA SER A 94 24.87 -10.87 -33.32
C SER A 94 23.66 -11.79 -33.13
N ALA A 95 23.09 -11.78 -31.94
CA ALA A 95 21.68 -12.08 -31.70
C ALA A 95 21.20 -11.12 -30.60
N ARG A 96 20.31 -10.21 -30.99
CA ARG A 96 19.65 -9.26 -30.10
C ARG A 96 18.66 -10.05 -29.25
N SER A 97 19.09 -10.46 -28.05
CA SER A 97 18.20 -11.03 -27.04
C SER A 97 17.45 -9.86 -26.37
N PRO A 98 16.14 -9.99 -26.10
CA PRO A 98 15.41 -8.96 -25.37
C PRO A 98 16.05 -8.75 -23.99
N GLU A 99 16.09 -7.50 -23.55
CA GLU A 99 16.43 -7.11 -22.17
C GLU A 99 15.61 -7.96 -21.20
N GLU A 100 16.22 -9.05 -20.75
CA GLU A 100 15.88 -9.72 -19.51
C GLU A 100 16.16 -8.70 -18.42
N THR A 101 15.09 -8.08 -17.92
CA THR A 101 15.13 -7.12 -16.83
C THR A 101 15.81 -7.83 -15.66
N GLY A 102 17.05 -7.42 -15.39
CA GLY A 102 17.99 -8.13 -14.54
C GLY A 102 17.48 -8.31 -13.12
N LEU A 103 16.90 -9.48 -12.87
CA LEU A 103 16.76 -10.10 -11.55
C LEU A 103 17.34 -11.52 -11.57
N ALA A 104 18.29 -11.79 -12.47
CA ALA A 104 19.12 -13.00 -12.48
C ALA A 104 20.33 -12.82 -11.55
N GLY A 105 20.04 -12.70 -10.27
CA GLY A 105 20.97 -12.78 -9.14
C GLY A 105 20.13 -13.17 -7.92
N ASN A 106 20.70 -13.82 -6.91
CA ASN A 106 19.98 -14.26 -5.70
C ASN A 106 19.48 -13.04 -4.88
N SER A 107 18.50 -12.33 -5.41
CA SER A 107 17.90 -11.16 -4.82
C SER A 107 16.78 -11.64 -3.89
N GLN A 108 16.97 -11.41 -2.61
CA GLN A 108 16.02 -11.83 -1.57
C GLN A 108 15.27 -10.61 -1.06
N ILE A 109 13.97 -10.76 -0.85
CA ILE A 109 13.19 -9.74 -0.14
C ILE A 109 13.47 -9.91 1.35
N PRO A 110 13.97 -8.88 2.06
CA PRO A 110 14.38 -9.01 3.45
C PRO A 110 13.19 -9.16 4.39
N TRP A 111 12.10 -8.45 4.13
CA TRP A 111 10.91 -8.47 4.96
C TRP A 111 9.65 -8.17 4.16
N MET A 112 8.52 -8.55 4.73
CA MET A 112 7.19 -8.30 4.18
C MET A 112 6.23 -7.92 5.29
N GLN A 113 5.32 -7.00 5.00
CA GLN A 113 4.23 -6.59 5.87
C GLN A 113 2.92 -6.56 5.09
N THR A 114 1.84 -7.04 5.68
CA THR A 114 0.49 -6.89 5.12
C THR A 114 -0.13 -5.62 5.70
N CYS A 115 -0.77 -4.83 4.85
CA CYS A 115 -1.44 -3.60 5.22
C CYS A 115 -2.88 -3.59 4.73
N HIS A 116 -3.73 -2.94 5.53
CA HIS A 116 -5.16 -2.85 5.40
C HIS A 116 -5.52 -1.38 5.24
N VAL A 117 -6.26 -1.04 4.18
CA VAL A 117 -6.80 0.30 3.96
C VAL A 117 -8.31 0.24 4.17
N SER A 118 -8.82 1.07 5.06
CA SER A 118 -10.25 1.18 5.37
C SER A 118 -10.65 2.64 5.55
N VAL A 119 -11.94 2.93 5.44
CA VAL A 119 -12.51 4.27 5.64
C VAL A 119 -13.72 4.20 6.57
N ASP A 120 -14.11 5.31 7.18
CA ASP A 120 -15.34 5.39 7.97
C ASP A 120 -16.50 6.01 7.18
N ASP A 121 -17.65 6.18 7.85
CA ASP A 121 -18.90 6.65 7.24
C ASP A 121 -18.89 8.13 6.81
N GLN A 122 -17.87 8.89 7.19
CA GLN A 122 -17.69 10.30 6.81
C GLN A 122 -16.70 10.50 5.67
N PHE A 123 -16.14 9.43 5.11
CA PHE A 123 -15.18 9.53 4.01
C PHE A 123 -15.84 9.87 2.66
N ASP A 124 -15.63 11.09 2.18
CA ASP A 124 -16.29 11.64 0.99
C ASP A 124 -15.35 12.36 -0.01
N HIS A 125 -14.04 12.18 0.13
CA HIS A 125 -13.02 12.84 -0.69
C HIS A 125 -11.77 11.97 -0.89
N ASP A 126 -10.88 12.40 -1.78
CA ASP A 126 -9.60 11.72 -2.02
C ASP A 126 -8.55 12.15 -0.99
N VAL A 127 -7.74 11.19 -0.53
CA VAL A 127 -6.69 11.40 0.49
C VAL A 127 -5.40 10.74 0.06
N GLU A 128 -4.25 11.29 0.48
CA GLU A 128 -2.94 10.80 0.07
C GLU A 128 -2.03 10.54 1.27
N PHE A 129 -1.44 9.34 1.29
CA PHE A 129 -0.47 8.89 2.27
C PHE A 129 0.84 8.54 1.59
N THR A 130 1.96 8.66 2.29
CA THR A 130 3.30 8.32 1.81
C THR A 130 4.02 7.42 2.80
N LEU A 131 4.40 6.22 2.37
CA LEU A 131 5.24 5.32 3.16
C LEU A 131 6.69 5.84 3.20
N ARG A 132 7.32 5.73 4.37
CA ARG A 132 8.71 6.13 4.61
C ARG A 132 9.48 4.96 5.20
N LEU A 133 10.70 4.71 4.73
CA LEU A 133 11.57 3.63 5.24
C LEU A 133 12.33 4.02 6.52
N GLN A 134 12.60 5.30 6.73
CA GLN A 134 13.53 5.78 7.79
C GLN A 134 12.88 6.61 8.89
N GLN A 135 11.60 6.95 8.77
CA GLN A 135 10.85 7.74 9.76
C GLN A 135 9.51 7.06 10.01
N ALA A 136 8.97 7.25 11.22
CA ALA A 136 7.69 6.71 11.69
C ALA A 136 6.70 6.56 10.54
N GLY A 137 6.33 5.31 10.29
CA GLY A 137 5.69 4.87 9.08
C GLY A 137 4.39 5.60 8.82
N PHE A 138 4.21 5.89 7.54
CA PHE A 138 3.24 6.79 6.97
C PHE A 138 3.44 8.28 7.30
N GLU A 139 3.37 9.08 6.25
CA GLU A 139 3.17 10.53 6.27
C GLU A 139 1.86 10.80 5.54
N GLY A 140 0.94 11.53 6.18
CA GLY A 140 -0.39 11.78 5.63
C GLY A 140 -1.35 12.36 6.66
N PRO A 141 -2.57 12.68 6.24
CA PRO A 141 -3.59 13.24 7.12
C PRO A 141 -4.11 12.17 8.09
N LYS A 142 -4.18 12.49 9.38
CA LYS A 142 -4.72 11.57 10.39
C LYS A 142 -6.23 11.74 10.58
N ASP A 143 -6.78 12.90 10.22
CA ASP A 143 -8.12 13.36 10.52
C ASP A 143 -9.08 13.33 9.31
N GLN A 144 -8.76 12.54 8.27
CA GLN A 144 -9.52 12.50 7.01
C GLN A 144 -10.23 11.17 6.78
N HIS A 145 -10.73 10.54 7.85
CA HIS A 145 -11.66 9.40 7.77
C HIS A 145 -11.15 8.18 6.97
N ALA A 146 -9.84 8.10 6.75
CA ALA A 146 -9.15 6.99 6.13
C ALA A 146 -8.09 6.46 7.09
N THR A 147 -7.99 5.14 7.16
CA THR A 147 -7.08 4.42 8.05
C THR A 147 -6.22 3.49 7.23
N ILE A 148 -4.91 3.52 7.49
CA ILE A 148 -3.99 2.47 7.03
C ILE A 148 -3.40 1.81 8.26
N LYS A 149 -3.58 0.50 8.35
CA LYS A 149 -3.06 -0.32 9.44
C LYS A 149 -2.25 -1.45 8.85
N CYS A 150 -1.03 -1.64 9.32
CA CYS A 150 -0.21 -2.77 8.91
C CYS A 150 -0.04 -3.77 10.05
N ASP A 151 -0.04 -5.05 9.70
CA ASP A 151 0.19 -6.15 10.62
C ASP A 151 1.66 -6.20 11.05
N GLN A 152 2.00 -7.10 11.97
CA GLN A 152 3.40 -7.35 12.29
C GLN A 152 4.16 -7.82 11.04
N ALA A 153 5.26 -7.15 10.73
CA ALA A 153 6.12 -7.52 9.63
C ALA A 153 6.84 -8.86 9.91
N ILE A 154 7.08 -9.60 8.83
CA ILE A 154 7.76 -10.89 8.83
C ILE A 154 9.16 -10.67 8.25
N CYS A 155 10.19 -11.10 8.99
CA CYS A 155 11.56 -11.18 8.46
C CYS A 155 11.69 -12.44 7.61
N LEU A 156 12.12 -12.27 6.37
CA LEU A 156 12.23 -13.31 5.35
C LEU A 156 13.68 -13.69 5.04
N LEU A 157 14.64 -13.16 5.80
CA LEU A 157 16.05 -13.49 5.68
C LEU A 157 16.34 -14.91 6.22
N PRO A 158 17.46 -15.54 5.82
CA PRO A 158 17.83 -16.86 6.31
C PRO A 158 17.97 -16.93 7.83
N GLU A 159 17.83 -18.13 8.39
CA GLU A 159 17.98 -18.36 9.84
C GLU A 159 19.33 -17.82 10.36
N GLY A 160 19.27 -17.06 11.46
CA GLY A 160 20.43 -16.42 12.08
C GLY A 160 20.74 -15.02 11.53
N VAL A 161 19.96 -14.50 10.58
CA VAL A 161 20.03 -13.11 10.11
C VAL A 161 18.77 -12.37 10.53
N GLU A 162 18.95 -11.22 11.19
CA GLU A 162 17.86 -10.38 11.64
C GLU A 162 17.60 -9.24 10.64
N CYS A 163 16.35 -8.78 10.59
CA CYS A 163 15.96 -7.61 9.82
C CYS A 163 16.31 -6.32 10.58
N GLU A 164 17.60 -6.16 10.85
CA GLU A 164 18.25 -4.96 11.38
C GLU A 164 19.01 -4.25 10.26
N ASP A 165 19.66 -3.11 10.55
CA ASP A 165 20.42 -2.33 9.56
C ASP A 165 21.37 -3.22 8.73
N PRO A 166 21.30 -3.17 7.38
CA PRO A 166 20.57 -2.23 6.52
C PRO A 166 19.17 -2.71 6.07
N TYR A 167 18.70 -3.83 6.61
CA TYR A 167 17.44 -4.50 6.30
C TYR A 167 16.33 -4.17 7.30
N ALA A 168 16.50 -3.10 8.07
CA ALA A 168 15.57 -2.69 9.10
C ALA A 168 14.14 -2.62 8.56
N ILE A 169 13.23 -3.24 9.31
CA ILE A 169 11.80 -3.09 9.06
C ILE A 169 11.41 -1.68 9.51
N PRO A 170 10.88 -0.84 8.62
CA PRO A 170 10.34 0.45 9.00
C PRO A 170 9.23 0.26 10.03
N TYR A 171 9.29 1.04 11.10
CA TYR A 171 8.23 1.05 12.10
C TYR A 171 6.99 1.70 11.48
N VAL A 172 5.96 0.91 11.19
CA VAL A 172 4.70 1.41 10.65
C VAL A 172 3.64 1.36 11.73
N ASP A 173 3.33 2.53 12.29
CA ASP A 173 2.18 2.70 13.16
C ASP A 173 0.89 2.73 12.33
N SER A 174 -0.22 2.40 12.99
CA SER A 174 -1.55 2.70 12.46
C SER A 174 -1.72 4.21 12.35
N MET A 175 -2.12 4.70 11.18
CA MET A 175 -2.71 6.04 11.07
C MET A 175 -4.22 5.90 11.23
N ASN A 176 -4.75 6.39 12.35
CA ASN A 176 -6.18 6.40 12.65
C ASN A 176 -6.63 7.82 13.02
N SER A 177 -7.86 8.18 12.62
CA SER A 177 -8.54 9.41 13.04
C SER A 177 -8.96 9.39 14.51
N ALA A 178 -9.03 8.20 15.12
CA ALA A 178 -9.48 8.03 16.49
C ALA A 178 -8.44 8.33 17.59
N ASP A 179 -7.21 8.75 17.23
CA ASP A 179 -6.14 9.06 18.20
C ASP A 179 -6.01 10.57 18.53
N VAL A 180 -7.08 11.36 18.30
CA VAL A 180 -7.19 12.77 18.72
C VAL A 180 -8.33 12.96 19.72
#